data_AF-A0A661I0F3-F1
#
_entry.id   AF-A0A661I0F3-F1
#
_cell.length_a   1.000
_cell.length_b   1.000
_cell.length_c   1.000
_cell.angle_alpha   90.00
_cell.angle_beta   90.00
_cell.angle_gamma   90.00
#
_symmetry.space_group_name_H-M   'P 1'
#
loop_
_entity.id
_entity.type
_entity.pdbx_description
1 polymer ?
#
loop_
_entity_poly.entity_id
_entity_poly.type
_entity_poly.pdbx_seq_one_letter_code
_entity_poly.pdbx_strand_id
1 'polypeptide(L)'
;QFGHADATINLVYHQWLGAFPYNKSYSDSRINTSTVIAAMVGADKIITKTRNEAFGIPTKEANASAVANVKYTLNMLKGLPNVSDAEEEENLTNMVDEILEAVFNDSADTLWRKVFNSIKNGYIDIPFSPHIINANEVITVRDSESNIRIYKKGNLPISDKSFEFERSKIKLAEGERVVDKIIQDIGIML
;
A
#
# COMPACT_ATOMS: atom_id res chain seq x y z
N GLN A 1 17.68 0.81 -17.72
CA GLN A 1 18.58 -0.26 -17.23
C GLN A 1 18.48 -1.54 -18.06
N PHE A 2 17.29 -2.05 -18.37
CA PHE A 2 17.12 -3.39 -18.97
C PHE A 2 16.74 -3.43 -20.46
N GLY A 3 16.83 -2.31 -21.18
CA GLY A 3 16.62 -2.29 -22.64
C GLY A 3 15.15 -2.29 -23.12
N HIS A 4 14.18 -2.05 -22.23
CA HIS A 4 12.74 -2.02 -22.55
C HIS A 4 12.23 -0.58 -22.77
N ALA A 5 12.79 0.13 -23.74
CA ALA A 5 12.48 1.54 -23.99
C ALA A 5 11.10 1.78 -24.63
N ASP A 6 10.49 0.73 -25.18
CA ASP A 6 9.19 0.73 -25.86
C ASP A 6 8.01 0.34 -24.94
N ALA A 7 8.28 0.07 -23.66
CA ALA A 7 7.25 -0.31 -22.70
C ALA A 7 6.34 0.88 -22.36
N THR A 8 5.01 0.68 -22.44
CA THR A 8 4.02 1.63 -21.93
C THR A 8 3.64 1.27 -20.50
N ILE A 9 3.82 2.21 -19.56
CA ILE A 9 3.51 2.03 -18.14
C ILE A 9 2.21 2.74 -17.83
N ASN A 10 1.29 2.07 -17.13
CA ASN A 10 0.03 2.63 -16.67
C ASN A 10 -0.15 2.33 -15.17
N LEU A 11 -0.69 3.29 -14.41
CA LEU A 11 -0.96 3.17 -12.98
C LEU A 11 -2.38 2.65 -12.72
N VAL A 12 -2.48 1.56 -11.96
CA VAL A 12 -3.76 1.04 -11.48
C VAL A 12 -3.90 1.32 -10.00
N TYR A 13 -4.87 2.13 -9.62
CA TYR A 13 -5.20 2.40 -8.23
C TYR A 13 -6.28 1.44 -7.74
N HIS A 14 -5.95 0.64 -6.72
CA HIS A 14 -6.92 -0.18 -6.03
C HIS A 14 -7.52 0.63 -4.89
N GLN A 15 -8.86 0.77 -4.86
CA GLN A 15 -9.52 1.25 -3.65
C GLN A 15 -9.20 0.31 -2.48
N TRP A 16 -9.38 0.81 -1.24
CA TRP A 16 -9.01 0.14 0.01
C TRP A 16 -9.16 -1.39 -0.06
N LEU A 17 -8.08 -2.11 0.25
CA LEU A 17 -8.04 -3.57 0.18
C LEU A 17 -8.22 -4.25 1.55
N GLY A 18 -8.20 -3.48 2.64
CA GLY A 18 -8.51 -3.99 3.96
C GLY A 18 -10.01 -4.15 4.19
N ALA A 19 -10.38 -4.40 5.45
CA ALA A 19 -11.78 -4.62 5.82
C ALA A 19 -12.65 -3.37 5.59
N PHE A 20 -13.91 -3.60 5.21
CA PHE A 20 -14.92 -2.56 5.00
C PHE A 20 -15.88 -2.47 6.19
N PRO A 21 -16.48 -1.30 6.44
CA PRO A 21 -17.48 -1.14 7.48
C PRO A 21 -18.77 -1.87 7.09
N TYR A 22 -19.44 -2.49 8.07
CA TYR A 22 -20.77 -3.08 7.85
C TYR A 22 -21.83 -2.01 7.53
N ASN A 23 -21.62 -0.76 7.94
CA ASN A 23 -22.48 0.32 7.52
C ASN A 23 -22.24 0.63 6.03
N LYS A 24 -23.24 0.36 5.20
CA LYS A 24 -23.15 0.54 3.74
C LYS A 24 -22.93 1.99 3.33
N SER A 25 -23.47 2.96 4.06
CA SER A 25 -23.23 4.39 3.79
C SER A 25 -21.77 4.77 4.07
N TYR A 26 -21.16 4.21 5.11
CA TYR A 26 -19.73 4.41 5.37
C TYR A 26 -18.85 3.73 4.32
N SER A 27 -19.29 2.57 3.81
CA SER A 27 -18.63 1.93 2.67
C SER A 27 -18.68 2.81 1.42
N ASP A 28 -19.84 3.41 1.12
CA ASP A 28 -19.98 4.34 -0.02
C ASP A 28 -19.07 5.57 0.15
N SER A 29 -19.03 6.16 1.36
CA SER A 29 -18.11 7.26 1.66
C SER A 29 -16.64 6.87 1.44
N ARG A 30 -16.24 5.67 1.85
CA ARG A 30 -14.87 5.16 1.62
C ARG A 30 -14.55 5.01 0.14
N ILE A 31 -15.48 4.46 -0.64
CA ILE A 31 -15.32 4.31 -2.10
C ILE A 31 -15.15 5.69 -2.74
N ASN A 32 -15.95 6.68 -2.34
CA ASN A 32 -15.87 8.03 -2.87
C ASN A 32 -14.54 8.71 -2.50
N THR A 33 -14.12 8.64 -1.24
CA THR A 33 -12.82 9.20 -0.81
C THR A 33 -11.66 8.55 -1.55
N SER A 34 -11.68 7.22 -1.71
CA SER A 34 -10.64 6.50 -2.48
C SER A 34 -10.63 6.91 -3.96
N THR A 35 -11.80 7.27 -4.51
CA THR A 35 -11.92 7.77 -5.89
C THR A 35 -11.31 9.16 -6.04
N VAL A 36 -11.46 10.03 -5.04
CA VAL A 36 -10.78 11.33 -5.00
C VAL A 36 -9.27 11.12 -5.01
N ILE A 37 -8.75 10.22 -4.17
CA ILE A 37 -7.30 9.92 -4.13
C ILE A 37 -6.82 9.39 -5.49
N ALA A 38 -7.56 8.46 -6.11
CA ALA A 38 -7.22 7.95 -7.44
C ALA A 38 -7.10 9.05 -8.51
N ALA A 39 -7.97 10.06 -8.44
CA ALA A 39 -7.90 11.22 -9.32
C ALA A 39 -6.70 12.13 -9.00
N MET A 40 -6.39 12.32 -7.72
CA MET A 40 -5.24 13.14 -7.28
C MET A 40 -3.90 12.53 -7.72
N VAL A 41 -3.76 11.20 -7.66
CA VAL A 41 -2.53 10.50 -8.08
C VAL A 41 -2.46 10.26 -9.59
N GLY A 42 -3.47 10.69 -10.35
CA GLY A 42 -3.49 10.55 -11.82
C GLY A 42 -3.54 9.10 -12.30
N ALA A 43 -4.26 8.20 -11.61
CA ALA A 43 -4.32 6.79 -12.00
C ALA A 43 -5.05 6.57 -13.34
N ASP A 44 -4.45 5.78 -14.24
CA ASP A 44 -5.03 5.41 -15.54
C ASP A 44 -6.24 4.47 -15.40
N LYS A 45 -6.26 3.66 -14.33
CA LYS A 45 -7.35 2.73 -14.02
C LYS A 45 -7.62 2.69 -12.53
N ILE A 46 -8.88 2.58 -12.14
CA ILE A 46 -9.32 2.34 -10.77
C ILE A 46 -10.01 0.98 -10.64
N ILE A 47 -9.67 0.21 -9.61
CA ILE A 47 -10.39 -1.00 -9.23
C ILE A 47 -11.45 -0.65 -8.18
N THR A 48 -12.72 -0.70 -8.60
CA THR A 48 -13.88 -0.33 -7.78
C THR A 48 -14.26 -1.42 -6.79
N LYS A 49 -14.44 -1.03 -5.53
CA LYS A 49 -15.02 -1.84 -4.46
C LYS A 49 -16.52 -1.59 -4.37
N THR A 50 -17.22 -2.39 -3.56
CA THR A 50 -18.66 -2.26 -3.40
C THR A 50 -19.05 -2.09 -1.94
N ARG A 51 -20.23 -1.51 -1.69
CA ARG A 51 -20.81 -1.42 -0.34
C ARG A 51 -21.13 -2.77 0.31
N ASN A 52 -20.96 -3.87 -0.43
CA ASN A 52 -21.18 -5.22 0.04
C ASN A 52 -19.85 -5.90 0.45
N GLU A 53 -18.71 -5.22 0.40
CA GLU A 53 -17.38 -5.82 0.65
C GLU A 53 -17.29 -6.49 2.04
N ALA A 54 -17.96 -5.94 3.05
CA ALA A 54 -18.03 -6.53 4.41
C ALA A 54 -18.94 -7.77 4.52
N PHE A 55 -19.75 -8.04 3.50
CA PHE A 55 -20.82 -9.04 3.52
C PHE A 55 -20.55 -10.23 2.59
N GLY A 56 -19.71 -10.04 1.57
CA GLY A 56 -19.33 -11.08 0.61
C GLY A 56 -19.39 -10.58 -0.84
N ILE A 57 -19.52 -11.52 -1.78
CA ILE A 57 -19.52 -11.22 -3.22
C ILE A 57 -20.72 -10.30 -3.53
N PRO A 58 -20.52 -9.16 -4.23
CA PRO A 58 -21.59 -8.24 -4.54
C PRO A 58 -22.56 -8.81 -5.58
N THR A 59 -23.81 -8.36 -5.54
CA THR A 59 -24.73 -8.56 -6.66
C THR A 59 -24.30 -7.67 -7.84
N LYS A 60 -24.77 -8.01 -9.05
CA LYS A 60 -24.49 -7.21 -10.25
C LYS A 60 -24.99 -5.76 -10.12
N GLU A 61 -26.11 -5.54 -9.44
CA GLU A 61 -26.68 -4.20 -9.20
C GLU A 61 -25.82 -3.39 -8.25
N ALA A 62 -25.35 -4.00 -7.16
CA ALA A 62 -24.46 -3.33 -6.20
C ALA A 62 -23.13 -2.94 -6.87
N ASN A 63 -22.59 -3.82 -7.71
CA ASN A 63 -21.37 -3.55 -8.46
C ASN A 63 -21.57 -2.44 -9.51
N ALA A 64 -22.63 -2.53 -10.32
CA ALA A 64 -22.95 -1.51 -11.33
C ALA A 64 -23.18 -0.12 -10.69
N SER A 65 -23.87 -0.08 -9.54
CA SER A 65 -24.07 1.16 -8.79
C SER A 65 -22.76 1.77 -8.31
N ALA A 66 -21.85 0.96 -7.77
CA ALA A 66 -20.53 1.42 -7.35
C ALA A 66 -19.72 1.99 -8.53
N VAL A 67 -19.71 1.30 -9.67
CA VAL A 67 -19.04 1.79 -10.90
C VAL A 67 -19.64 3.12 -11.38
N ALA A 68 -20.97 3.24 -11.39
CA ALA A 68 -21.64 4.47 -11.79
C ALA A 68 -21.27 5.64 -10.85
N ASN A 69 -21.23 5.39 -9.55
CA ASN A 69 -20.85 6.37 -8.54
C ASN A 69 -19.38 6.81 -8.70
N VAL A 70 -18.45 5.87 -8.82
CA VAL A 70 -17.03 6.16 -9.08
C VAL A 70 -16.86 7.01 -10.35
N LYS A 71 -17.53 6.62 -11.45
CA LYS A 71 -17.47 7.38 -12.70
C LYS A 71 -18.03 8.79 -12.56
N TYR A 72 -19.13 8.95 -11.83
CA TYR A 72 -19.71 10.27 -11.56
C TYR A 72 -18.73 11.14 -10.76
N THR A 73 -18.14 10.61 -9.67
CA THR A 73 -17.15 11.32 -8.87
C THR A 73 -15.95 11.75 -9.71
N LEU A 74 -15.36 10.85 -10.50
CA LEU A 74 -14.23 11.20 -11.39
C LEU A 74 -14.58 12.32 -12.38
N ASN A 75 -15.79 12.31 -12.96
CA ASN A 75 -16.22 13.35 -13.90
C ASN A 75 -16.41 14.73 -13.25
N MET A 76 -16.72 14.77 -11.95
CA MET A 76 -16.87 16.03 -11.20
C MET A 76 -15.51 16.63 -10.82
N LEU A 77 -14.50 15.79 -10.58
CA LEU A 77 -13.19 16.23 -10.12
C LEU A 77 -12.38 16.77 -11.30
N LYS A 78 -12.23 18.10 -11.36
CA LYS A 78 -11.40 18.78 -12.36
C LYS A 78 -10.43 19.73 -11.67
N GLY A 79 -9.19 19.78 -12.15
CA GLY A 79 -8.18 20.72 -11.64
C GLY A 79 -7.77 20.46 -10.20
N LEU A 80 -7.72 19.20 -9.78
CA LEU A 80 -7.17 18.83 -8.48
C LEU A 80 -5.69 19.23 -8.40
N PRO A 81 -5.20 19.72 -7.26
CA PRO A 81 -3.80 20.06 -7.10
C PRO A 81 -2.95 18.78 -7.09
N ASN A 82 -1.72 18.90 -7.58
CA ASN A 82 -0.70 17.90 -7.30
C ASN A 82 -0.33 17.99 -5.82
N VAL A 83 -0.39 16.85 -5.12
CA VAL A 83 0.09 16.72 -3.76
C VAL A 83 1.37 15.91 -3.81
N SER A 84 2.46 16.51 -3.37
CA SER A 84 3.80 15.90 -3.34
C SER A 84 4.45 16.24 -2.02
N ASP A 85 5.17 15.28 -1.45
CA ASP A 85 6.08 15.48 -0.33
C ASP A 85 7.45 14.99 -0.79
N ALA A 86 8.35 15.92 -1.08
CA ALA A 86 9.64 15.60 -1.68
C ALA A 86 10.52 14.75 -0.75
N GLU A 87 10.42 14.95 0.57
CA GLU A 87 11.21 14.18 1.54
C GLU A 87 10.69 12.74 1.60
N GLU A 88 9.37 12.58 1.60
CA GLU A 88 8.70 11.28 1.55
C GLU A 88 9.00 10.53 0.24
N GLU A 89 8.89 11.21 -0.90
CA GLU A 89 9.18 10.66 -2.23
C GLU A 89 10.64 10.22 -2.35
N GLU A 90 11.58 11.02 -1.86
CA GLU A 90 13.00 10.65 -1.83
C GLU A 90 13.22 9.40 -0.97
N ASN A 91 12.66 9.35 0.25
CA ASN A 91 12.85 8.20 1.12
C ASN A 91 12.22 6.92 0.56
N LEU A 92 11.00 7.00 0.02
CA LEU A 92 10.34 5.87 -0.63
C LEU A 92 11.14 5.37 -1.84
N THR A 93 11.65 6.28 -2.67
CA THR A 93 12.50 5.92 -3.83
C THR A 93 13.76 5.21 -3.37
N ASN A 94 14.45 5.73 -2.35
CA ASN A 94 15.64 5.11 -1.79
C ASN A 94 15.36 3.70 -1.27
N MET A 95 14.29 3.51 -0.47
CA MET A 95 13.95 2.19 0.05
C MET A 95 13.64 1.18 -1.07
N VAL A 96 12.95 1.62 -2.12
CA VAL A 96 12.67 0.77 -3.29
C VAL A 96 13.95 0.39 -4.02
N ASP A 97 14.82 1.36 -4.29
CA ASP A 97 16.09 1.14 -4.99
C ASP A 97 17.03 0.23 -4.18
N GLU A 98 17.11 0.41 -2.86
CA GLU A 98 17.89 -0.44 -1.95
C GLU A 98 17.40 -1.91 -1.96
N ILE A 99 16.08 -2.12 -1.92
CA ILE A 99 15.48 -3.46 -2.04
C ILE A 99 15.76 -4.07 -3.42
N LEU A 100 15.57 -3.30 -4.49
CA LEU A 100 15.81 -3.77 -5.86
C LEU A 100 17.30 -4.06 -6.11
N GLU A 101 18.20 -3.26 -5.57
CA GLU A 101 19.64 -3.48 -5.63
C GLU A 101 20.01 -4.81 -4.96
N ALA A 102 19.47 -5.10 -3.78
CA ALA A 102 19.69 -6.39 -3.10
C ALA A 102 19.16 -7.57 -3.93
N VAL A 103 18.03 -7.41 -4.62
CA VAL A 103 17.50 -8.43 -5.56
C VAL A 103 18.47 -8.60 -6.73
N PHE A 104 18.92 -7.52 -7.37
CA PHE A 104 19.77 -7.61 -8.55
C PHE A 104 21.19 -8.09 -8.27
N ASN A 105 21.71 -7.84 -7.05
CA ASN A 105 23.02 -8.28 -6.58
C ASN A 105 23.06 -9.77 -6.22
N ASP A 106 21.92 -10.45 -6.14
CA ASP A 106 21.90 -11.91 -6.01
C ASP A 106 22.59 -12.57 -7.23
N SER A 107 23.47 -13.53 -6.94
CA SER A 107 24.34 -14.20 -7.93
C SER A 107 23.63 -15.22 -8.82
N ALA A 108 22.34 -15.48 -8.59
CA ALA A 108 21.58 -16.42 -9.41
C ALA A 108 21.49 -15.99 -10.88
N ASP A 109 21.36 -16.99 -11.75
CA ASP A 109 21.37 -16.85 -13.20
C ASP A 109 20.11 -16.19 -13.80
N THR A 110 19.03 -16.08 -13.03
CA THR A 110 17.73 -15.64 -13.53
C THR A 110 17.00 -14.76 -12.52
N LEU A 111 16.27 -13.75 -13.01
CA LEU A 111 15.52 -12.81 -12.15
C LEU A 111 14.56 -13.53 -11.20
N TRP A 112 13.88 -14.58 -11.67
CA TRP A 112 12.94 -15.33 -10.83
C TRP A 112 13.63 -16.04 -9.65
N ARG A 113 14.86 -16.56 -9.83
CA ARG A 113 15.65 -17.13 -8.73
C ARG A 113 16.15 -16.05 -7.78
N LYS A 114 16.57 -14.91 -8.32
CA LYS A 114 16.97 -13.75 -7.51
C LYS A 114 15.83 -13.32 -6.59
N VAL A 115 14.64 -13.09 -7.14
CA VAL A 115 13.43 -12.74 -6.37
C VAL A 115 13.06 -13.83 -5.36
N PHE A 116 13.10 -15.10 -5.75
CA PHE A 116 12.83 -16.21 -4.84
C PHE A 116 13.80 -16.21 -3.64
N ASN A 117 15.09 -16.04 -3.88
CA ASN A 117 16.10 -15.94 -2.83
C ASN A 117 15.87 -14.71 -1.94
N SER A 118 15.51 -13.56 -2.52
CA SER A 118 15.18 -12.35 -1.75
C SER A 118 14.01 -12.56 -0.81
N ILE A 119 12.94 -13.24 -1.24
CA ILE A 119 11.81 -13.58 -0.36
C ILE A 119 12.27 -14.54 0.74
N LYS A 120 12.99 -15.60 0.37
CA LYS A 120 13.48 -16.62 1.31
C LYS A 120 14.41 -16.02 2.39
N ASN A 121 15.20 -15.01 2.03
CA ASN A 121 16.12 -14.33 2.94
C ASN A 121 15.45 -13.18 3.72
N GLY A 122 14.19 -12.86 3.43
CA GLY A 122 13.44 -11.76 4.06
C GLY A 122 13.82 -10.36 3.54
N TYR A 123 14.50 -10.28 2.38
CA TYR A 123 14.78 -8.99 1.73
C TYR A 123 13.54 -8.41 1.06
N ILE A 124 12.61 -9.29 0.68
CA ILE A 124 11.23 -8.96 0.36
C ILE A 124 10.37 -9.69 1.37
N ASP A 125 9.67 -8.95 2.21
CA ASP A 125 8.82 -9.49 3.26
C ASP A 125 7.47 -8.77 3.26
N ILE A 126 6.40 -9.55 3.07
CA ILE A 126 5.04 -9.04 2.91
C ILE A 126 4.29 -9.20 4.25
N PRO A 127 3.88 -8.09 4.90
CA PRO A 127 3.14 -8.15 6.16
C PRO A 127 1.89 -9.03 6.05
N PHE A 128 1.70 -9.92 7.01
CA PHE A 128 0.56 -10.85 7.12
C PHE A 128 0.44 -11.88 5.98
N SER A 129 1.54 -12.16 5.26
CA SER A 129 1.53 -13.19 4.22
C SER A 129 1.38 -14.59 4.83
N PRO A 130 0.42 -15.41 4.34
CA PRO A 130 0.24 -16.77 4.82
C PRO A 130 1.27 -17.75 4.23
N HIS A 131 2.12 -17.31 3.29
CA HIS A 131 3.03 -18.21 2.60
C HIS A 131 4.21 -18.59 3.49
N ILE A 132 4.50 -19.89 3.59
CA ILE A 132 5.53 -20.46 4.48
C ILE A 132 6.96 -19.93 4.26
N ILE A 133 7.26 -19.36 3.10
CA ILE A 133 8.60 -18.85 2.76
C ILE A 133 8.76 -17.38 3.16
N ASN A 134 7.66 -16.68 3.45
CA ASN A 134 7.68 -15.29 3.82
C ASN A 134 8.10 -15.15 5.28
N ALA A 135 9.10 -14.32 5.55
CA ALA A 135 9.72 -14.20 6.87
C ALA A 135 8.73 -13.69 7.94
N ASN A 136 7.81 -12.79 7.58
CA ASN A 136 6.87 -12.13 8.50
C ASN A 136 7.56 -11.44 9.68
N GLU A 137 8.72 -10.84 9.43
CA GLU A 137 9.51 -10.10 10.41
C GLU A 137 9.29 -8.58 10.32
N VAL A 138 8.88 -8.11 9.14
CA VAL A 138 8.51 -6.70 8.92
C VAL A 138 7.22 -6.39 9.67
N ILE A 139 7.29 -5.36 10.51
CA ILE A 139 6.14 -4.84 11.24
C ILE A 139 5.91 -3.40 10.81
N THR A 140 4.69 -3.12 10.34
CA THR A 140 4.24 -1.79 9.98
C THR A 140 3.18 -1.28 10.95
N VAL A 141 3.19 0.01 11.22
CA VAL A 141 2.18 0.73 12.00
C VAL A 141 1.82 2.03 11.29
N ARG A 142 0.76 2.71 11.71
CA ARG A 142 0.44 4.05 11.23
C ARG A 142 1.02 5.13 12.13
N ASP A 143 1.55 6.18 11.51
CA ASP A 143 1.93 7.42 12.22
C ASP A 143 0.70 8.26 12.62
N SER A 144 0.94 9.44 13.20
CA SER A 144 -0.11 10.36 13.63
C SER A 144 -0.96 10.93 12.48
N GLU A 145 -0.45 10.89 11.26
CA GLU A 145 -1.14 11.33 10.04
C GLU A 145 -1.77 10.15 9.28
N SER A 146 -1.73 8.96 9.87
CA SER A 146 -2.21 7.70 9.30
C SER A 146 -1.40 7.15 8.12
N ASN A 147 -0.19 7.64 7.86
CA ASN A 147 0.72 7.03 6.87
C ASN A 147 1.24 5.70 7.40
N ILE A 148 1.41 4.72 6.52
CA ILE A 148 1.97 3.41 6.89
C ILE A 148 3.48 3.56 7.02
N ARG A 149 4.03 3.19 8.17
CA ARG A 149 5.45 3.30 8.52
C ARG A 149 6.05 1.96 8.92
N ILE A 150 7.33 1.77 8.63
CA ILE A 150 8.09 0.58 9.04
C ILE A 150 8.54 0.73 10.50
N TYR A 151 7.90 0.01 11.41
CA TYR A 151 8.28 -0.03 12.84
C TYR A 151 9.48 -0.96 13.07
N LYS A 152 9.43 -2.15 12.46
CA LYS A 152 10.51 -3.15 12.49
C LYS A 152 10.81 -3.56 11.07
N LYS A 153 12.06 -3.37 10.62
CA LYS A 153 12.47 -3.69 9.25
C LYS A 153 12.79 -5.17 8.98
N GLY A 154 12.92 -6.01 10.02
CA GLY A 154 13.34 -7.41 9.83
C GLY A 154 14.66 -7.47 9.04
N ASN A 155 14.69 -8.29 7.99
CA ASN A 155 15.82 -8.39 7.06
C ASN A 155 15.70 -7.50 5.82
N LEU A 156 14.77 -6.53 5.79
CA LEU A 156 14.71 -5.59 4.66
C LEU A 156 16.08 -4.90 4.49
N PRO A 157 16.66 -4.92 3.29
CA PRO A 157 18.00 -4.39 3.00
C PRO A 157 17.98 -2.87 2.85
N ILE A 158 17.19 -2.17 3.67
CA ILE A 158 17.11 -0.71 3.66
C ILE A 158 18.18 -0.11 4.58
N SER A 159 18.75 1.02 4.16
CA SER A 159 19.80 1.71 4.91
C SER A 159 19.30 2.19 6.27
N ASP A 160 20.23 2.41 7.20
CA ASP A 160 19.88 2.98 8.50
C ASP A 160 19.36 4.41 8.38
N LYS A 161 19.78 5.17 7.36
CA LYS A 161 19.20 6.48 7.03
C LYS A 161 17.71 6.35 6.74
N SER A 162 17.33 5.49 5.80
CA SER A 162 15.93 5.34 5.40
C SER A 162 15.06 4.71 6.48
N PHE A 163 15.60 3.75 7.23
CA PHE A 163 14.87 3.19 8.36
C PHE A 163 14.69 4.19 9.51
N GLU A 164 15.68 5.03 9.78
CA GLU A 164 15.55 6.05 10.82
C GLU A 164 14.54 7.14 10.44
N PHE A 165 14.43 7.47 9.15
CA PHE A 165 13.35 8.32 8.65
C PHE A 165 11.98 7.75 9.01
N GLU A 166 11.73 6.48 8.67
CA GLU A 166 10.47 5.78 9.00
C GLU A 166 10.19 5.79 10.51
N ARG A 167 11.19 5.44 11.33
CA ARG A 167 11.06 5.43 12.80
C ARG A 167 10.79 6.82 13.37
N SER A 168 11.39 7.87 12.80
CA SER A 168 11.23 9.24 13.29
C SER A 168 9.79 9.75 13.19
N LYS A 169 9.00 9.22 12.25
CA LYS A 169 7.59 9.59 12.07
C LYS A 169 6.66 8.82 13.01
N ILE A 170 7.11 7.70 13.59
CA ILE A 170 6.29 6.87 14.48
C ILE A 170 6.26 7.48 15.89
N LYS A 171 5.04 7.69 16.40
CA LYS A 171 4.79 8.07 17.80
C LYS A 171 3.86 7.05 18.43
N LEU A 172 4.34 6.34 19.43
CA LEU A 172 3.53 5.46 20.28
C LEU A 172 3.19 6.19 21.57
N ALA A 173 1.98 5.98 22.09
CA ALA A 173 1.62 6.51 23.40
C ALA A 173 2.44 5.83 24.51
N GLU A 174 2.60 6.50 25.65
CA GLU A 174 3.34 5.95 26.78
C GLU A 174 2.69 4.64 27.26
N GLY A 175 3.47 3.56 27.31
CA GLY A 175 2.99 2.23 27.69
C GLY A 175 2.18 1.49 26.61
N GLU A 176 1.96 2.08 25.43
CA GLU A 176 1.26 1.41 24.33
C GLU A 176 2.14 0.31 23.74
N ARG A 177 1.58 -0.91 23.67
CA ARG A 177 2.26 -2.02 23.00
C ARG A 177 2.04 -1.88 21.50
N VAL A 178 3.07 -2.15 20.71
CA VAL A 178 2.98 -2.13 19.24
C VAL A 178 1.83 -3.01 18.70
N VAL A 179 1.54 -4.13 19.37
CA VAL A 179 0.43 -5.03 18.98
C VAL A 179 -0.93 -4.34 19.13
N ASP A 180 -1.12 -3.53 20.18
CA ASP A 180 -2.37 -2.80 20.38
C ASP A 180 -2.56 -1.76 19.27
N LYS A 181 -1.48 -1.06 18.91
CA LYS A 181 -1.46 -0.11 17.79
C LYS A 181 -1.78 -0.79 16.45
N ILE A 182 -1.21 -1.97 16.18
CA ILE A 182 -1.52 -2.73 14.96
C ILE A 182 -2.98 -3.15 14.93
N ILE A 183 -3.52 -3.66 16.04
CA ILE A 183 -4.94 -4.05 16.13
C ILE A 183 -5.83 -2.83 15.89
N GLN A 184 -5.48 -1.69 16.48
CA GLN A 184 -6.17 -0.43 16.24
C GLN A 184 -6.10 -0.03 14.76
N ASP A 185 -4.93 -0.09 14.12
CA ASP A 185 -4.75 0.32 12.73
C ASP A 185 -5.50 -0.59 11.73
N ILE A 186 -5.62 -1.88 12.04
CA ILE A 186 -6.46 -2.82 11.30
C ILE A 186 -7.95 -2.50 11.52
N GLY A 187 -8.31 -2.14 12.76
CA GLY A 187 -9.68 -1.89 13.19
C GLY A 187 -10.21 -0.48 12.94
N ILE A 188 -9.34 0.52 12.66
CA ILE A 188 -9.71 1.95 12.52
C ILE A 188 -10.70 2.18 11.37
N MET A 189 -10.81 1.19 10.49
CA MET A 189 -11.60 1.19 9.27
C MET A 189 -12.80 0.22 9.32
N LEU A 190 -13.12 -0.37 10.48
CA LEU A 190 -14.33 -1.17 10.73
C LEU A 190 -15.43 -0.32 11.39
#